data_AF-A0A3N0XPJ2-F1
#
_entry.id   AF-A0A3N0XPJ2-F1
#
_cell.length_a   1.000
_cell.length_b   1.000
_cell.length_c   1.000
_cell.angle_alpha   90.00
_cell.angle_beta   90.00
_cell.angle_gamma   90.00
#
_symmetry.space_group_name_H-M   'P 1'
#
loop_
_entity.id
_entity.type
_entity.pdbx_description
1 polymer ?
#
loop_
_entity_poly.entity_id
_entity_poly.type
_entity_poly.pdbx_seq_one_letter_code
_entity_poly.pdbx_strand_id
1 'polypeptide(L)'
;MTRIYRGIKQHISPELVMFAALCALLVLRVPVAADLSALNCSQVKDAFTALGFSPDSVPTEETSGVNLRVCAPQRSCCNTEMEEIFSRRSSRDFEKLMEDTSEELRNAFVSMSPACVGSFTRMLYCSQCRGLSTLKPCSEYCLDVMKGCVADQADLDPEWSRYIGRGLWQRAIKAEDSGVVAVKTENSAVEAMKSEDSGVAAMKAVDSGVVAMKAEDSGMATMKAEDSGMATMKAVDSGVAALKAEDSGMATMKAVDSGMATMKAVDSGVVAMKAEDSGMATMKAVDSGMATMKAVDSGVVAMKAEDSGVAAMKAEDSGMATMKAEDSGVAVMKADDSGVASMKAEDSDVATMNAVDSDVTAKKAEDSGVAVMKAEDSGVASMKAEDSDVAAKKAEDSGVATMKAVDSSVAL
;
A
#
# COMPACT_ATOMS: atom_id res chain seq x y z
N MET A 1 -33.79 33.94 8.55
CA MET A 1 -33.37 34.91 9.59
C MET A 1 -32.37 34.21 10.51
N THR A 2 -31.09 34.14 10.14
CA THR A 2 -29.95 35.00 10.59
C THR A 2 -29.26 34.51 11.87
N ARG A 3 -28.10 33.83 11.70
CA ARG A 3 -26.80 33.95 12.42
C ARG A 3 -25.90 32.77 11.96
N ILE A 4 -25.04 32.93 10.94
CA ILE A 4 -23.72 33.64 10.86
C ILE A 4 -22.55 32.82 11.44
N TYR A 5 -21.77 32.25 10.50
CA TYR A 5 -20.30 32.14 10.40
C TYR A 5 -19.40 31.97 11.65
N ARG A 6 -18.63 30.87 11.68
CA ARG A 6 -17.20 30.75 12.09
C ARG A 6 -16.76 29.29 11.91
N GLY A 7 -15.70 28.92 11.20
CA GLY A 7 -14.73 29.65 10.41
C GLY A 7 -13.89 28.65 9.61
N ILE A 8 -13.79 28.86 8.30
CA ILE A 8 -12.77 28.24 7.46
C ILE A 8 -11.68 29.30 7.32
N LYS A 9 -10.63 29.18 8.12
CA LYS A 9 -9.45 30.04 8.03
C LYS A 9 -8.61 29.53 6.85
N GLN A 10 -8.96 29.96 5.64
CA GLN A 10 -8.19 29.71 4.43
C GLN A 10 -6.86 30.48 4.52
N HIS A 11 -5.75 29.74 4.59
CA HIS A 11 -4.41 30.24 4.29
C HIS A 11 -4.34 30.48 2.78
N ILE A 12 -4.77 31.67 2.34
CA ILE A 12 -4.57 32.15 0.97
C ILE A 12 -3.15 32.71 0.88
N SER A 13 -2.30 32.04 0.10
CA SER A 13 -0.93 32.45 -0.17
C SER A 13 -0.90 33.76 -1.00
N PRO A 14 0.00 34.70 -0.69
CA PRO A 14 0.09 35.99 -1.39
C PRO A 14 0.42 35.85 -2.89
N GLU A 15 1.02 34.73 -3.28
CA GLU A 15 1.26 34.33 -4.69
C GLU A 15 -0.05 34.16 -5.48
N LEU A 16 -1.11 33.63 -4.85
CA LEU A 16 -2.39 33.36 -5.51
C LEU A 16 -3.19 34.65 -5.77
N VAL A 17 -3.02 35.65 -4.90
CA VAL A 17 -3.65 36.98 -5.03
C VAL A 17 -2.98 37.79 -6.14
N MET A 18 -1.65 37.66 -6.29
CA MET A 18 -0.90 38.28 -7.39
C MET A 18 -1.26 37.68 -8.75
N PHE A 19 -1.40 36.36 -8.85
CA PHE A 19 -1.85 35.69 -10.07
C PHE A 19 -3.30 36.05 -10.45
N ALA A 20 -4.21 36.13 -9.48
CA ALA A 20 -5.60 36.54 -9.72
C ALA A 20 -5.71 38.00 -10.18
N ALA A 21 -4.88 38.92 -9.64
CA ALA A 21 -4.84 40.32 -10.05
C ALA A 21 -4.25 40.50 -11.46
N LEU A 22 -3.22 39.73 -11.83
CA LEU A 22 -2.65 39.71 -13.18
C LEU A 22 -3.63 39.15 -14.22
N CYS A 23 -4.38 38.10 -13.87
CA CYS A 23 -5.45 37.57 -14.72
C CYS A 23 -6.61 38.57 -14.89
N ALA A 24 -7.00 39.30 -13.84
CA ALA A 24 -8.06 40.31 -13.93
C ALA A 24 -7.67 41.51 -14.80
N LEU A 25 -6.39 41.90 -14.82
CA LEU A 25 -5.88 43.00 -15.65
C LEU A 25 -5.76 42.63 -17.13
N LEU A 26 -5.60 41.35 -17.47
CA LEU A 26 -5.59 40.86 -18.86
C LEU A 26 -6.99 40.72 -19.48
N VAL A 27 -8.06 40.67 -18.65
CA VAL A 27 -9.45 40.52 -19.13
C VAL A 27 -10.12 41.87 -19.46
N LEU A 28 -9.58 43.01 -19.01
CA LEU A 28 -10.21 44.34 -19.19
C LEU A 28 -9.84 45.09 -20.49
N ARG A 29 -9.45 44.39 -21.56
CA ARG A 29 -9.41 44.99 -22.91
C ARG A 29 -10.03 44.09 -23.97
N VAL A 30 -11.35 44.00 -23.97
CA VAL A 30 -12.13 43.69 -25.18
C VAL A 30 -13.36 44.61 -25.22
N PRO A 31 -13.61 45.36 -26.32
CA PRO A 31 -14.86 46.07 -26.47
C PRO A 31 -15.98 45.04 -26.67
N VAL A 32 -17.04 45.17 -25.89
CA VAL A 32 -18.30 44.44 -26.11
C VAL A 32 -18.93 44.98 -27.40
N ALA A 33 -18.89 44.17 -28.45
CA ALA A 33 -19.87 44.22 -29.53
C ALA A 33 -20.53 42.83 -29.57
N ALA A 34 -21.74 42.76 -29.03
CA ALA A 34 -22.61 41.63 -29.24
C ALA A 34 -23.21 41.75 -30.64
N ASP A 35 -22.96 40.74 -31.48
CA ASP A 35 -23.84 40.43 -32.60
C ASP A 35 -23.93 38.91 -32.76
N LEU A 36 -25.11 38.37 -32.46
CA LEU A 36 -25.50 36.98 -32.73
C LEU A 36 -25.89 36.92 -34.21
N SER A 37 -24.92 36.76 -35.09
CA SER A 37 -25.11 36.54 -36.53
C SER A 37 -24.29 35.32 -36.96
N ALA A 38 -24.99 34.27 -37.42
CA ALA A 38 -24.49 33.04 -38.06
C ALA A 38 -22.99 32.70 -37.88
N LEU A 39 -22.67 31.70 -37.03
CA LEU A 39 -21.32 31.17 -36.89
C LEU A 39 -20.87 30.54 -38.22
N ASN A 40 -20.04 31.28 -38.97
CA ASN A 40 -19.43 30.82 -40.20
C ASN A 40 -18.21 29.94 -39.89
N CYS A 41 -18.10 28.78 -40.52
CA CYS A 41 -17.02 27.81 -40.32
C CYS A 41 -15.73 28.16 -41.11
N SER A 42 -15.56 29.43 -41.53
CA SER A 42 -14.43 29.88 -42.33
C SER A 42 -13.09 29.71 -41.63
N GLN A 43 -13.02 29.95 -40.32
CA GLN A 43 -11.79 29.76 -39.54
C GLN A 43 -11.36 28.29 -39.46
N VAL A 44 -12.33 27.37 -39.39
CA VAL A 44 -12.06 25.92 -39.39
C VAL A 44 -11.60 25.47 -40.77
N LYS A 45 -12.17 26.06 -41.84
CA LYS A 45 -11.74 25.83 -43.22
C LYS A 45 -10.29 26.23 -43.45
N ASP A 46 -9.90 27.39 -42.94
CA ASP A 46 -8.53 27.89 -43.04
C ASP A 46 -7.56 26.98 -42.27
N ALA A 47 -7.92 26.56 -41.05
CA ALA A 47 -7.12 25.65 -40.24
C ALA A 47 -6.99 24.24 -40.85
N PHE A 48 -8.07 23.70 -41.43
CA PHE A 48 -8.08 22.40 -42.10
C PHE A 48 -7.18 22.40 -43.35
N THR A 49 -7.22 23.50 -44.10
CA THR A 49 -6.37 23.71 -45.28
C THR A 49 -4.90 23.91 -44.88
N ALA A 50 -4.62 24.60 -43.78
CA ALA A 50 -3.27 24.78 -43.24
C ALA A 50 -2.62 23.45 -42.81
N LEU A 51 -3.42 22.45 -42.43
CA LEU A 51 -2.97 21.09 -42.15
C LEU A 51 -2.78 20.22 -43.42
N GLY A 52 -3.01 20.79 -44.60
CA GLY A 52 -2.82 20.14 -45.89
C GLY A 52 -3.99 19.29 -46.36
N PHE A 53 -5.16 19.41 -45.74
CA PHE A 53 -6.37 18.70 -46.14
C PHE A 53 -7.20 19.49 -47.17
N SER A 54 -8.05 18.81 -47.94
CA SER A 54 -8.87 19.48 -48.97
C SER A 54 -9.96 20.34 -48.32
N PRO A 55 -10.15 21.60 -48.77
CA PRO A 55 -11.18 22.51 -48.24
C PRO A 55 -12.62 22.11 -48.62
N ASP A 56 -12.79 21.14 -49.51
CA ASP A 56 -14.09 20.76 -50.08
C ASP A 56 -14.99 20.02 -49.07
N SER A 57 -14.40 19.40 -48.06
CA SER A 57 -15.14 18.67 -47.02
C SER A 57 -15.57 19.55 -45.84
N VAL A 58 -15.27 20.86 -45.86
CA VAL A 58 -15.61 21.77 -44.76
C VAL A 58 -17.01 22.37 -44.95
N PRO A 59 -17.98 22.13 -44.03
CA PRO A 59 -19.28 22.78 -44.09
C PRO A 59 -19.16 24.31 -44.03
N THR A 60 -19.95 25.02 -44.82
CA THR A 60 -19.96 26.50 -44.82
C THR A 60 -20.67 27.08 -43.60
N GLU A 61 -21.64 26.34 -43.04
CA GLU A 61 -22.42 26.68 -41.85
C GLU A 61 -22.34 25.55 -40.80
N GLU A 62 -22.64 25.87 -39.53
CA GLU A 62 -22.65 24.90 -38.44
C GLU A 62 -23.55 23.69 -38.72
N THR A 63 -23.02 22.49 -38.50
CA THR A 63 -23.75 21.23 -38.65
C THR A 63 -24.14 20.64 -37.30
N SER A 64 -25.16 19.79 -37.30
CA SER A 64 -25.59 19.04 -36.11
C SER A 64 -24.56 17.95 -35.79
N GLY A 65 -23.81 18.09 -34.70
CA GLY A 65 -22.75 17.16 -34.28
C GLY A 65 -23.22 15.78 -33.79
N VAL A 66 -24.47 15.40 -34.06
CA VAL A 66 -25.09 14.13 -33.61
C VAL A 66 -24.42 12.90 -34.25
N ASN A 67 -23.70 13.07 -35.36
CA ASN A 67 -23.02 11.99 -36.10
C ASN A 67 -21.51 11.89 -35.83
N LEU A 68 -21.00 12.65 -34.84
CA LEU A 68 -19.59 12.63 -34.41
C LEU A 68 -19.40 11.61 -33.28
N ARG A 69 -18.36 10.78 -33.33
CA ARG A 69 -18.10 9.69 -32.38
C ARG A 69 -17.13 10.06 -31.25
N VAL A 70 -16.24 11.01 -31.50
CA VAL A 70 -15.12 11.39 -30.62
C VAL A 70 -15.28 12.84 -30.16
N CYS A 71 -15.65 13.75 -31.05
CA CYS A 71 -15.92 15.15 -30.76
C CYS A 71 -17.32 15.32 -30.14
N ALA A 72 -17.47 16.24 -29.18
CA ALA A 72 -18.70 16.41 -28.41
C ALA A 72 -19.95 16.74 -29.29
N PRO A 73 -21.14 16.22 -28.96
CA PRO A 73 -22.32 16.21 -29.85
C PRO A 73 -23.11 17.54 -29.94
N GLN A 74 -22.43 18.69 -29.83
CA GLN A 74 -23.04 20.03 -29.97
C GLN A 74 -23.04 20.52 -31.45
N ARG A 75 -23.40 21.78 -31.68
CA ARG A 75 -23.16 22.47 -32.97
C ARG A 75 -21.67 22.44 -33.30
N SER A 76 -21.32 21.93 -34.48
CA SER A 76 -19.92 21.68 -34.87
C SER A 76 -19.68 22.04 -36.34
N CYS A 77 -18.51 22.61 -36.61
CA CYS A 77 -17.98 22.83 -37.95
C CYS A 77 -17.21 21.61 -38.51
N CYS A 78 -17.24 20.49 -37.79
CA CYS A 78 -16.62 19.23 -38.17
C CYS A 78 -17.72 18.23 -38.59
N ASN A 79 -17.54 17.59 -39.74
CA ASN A 79 -18.37 16.45 -40.16
C ASN A 79 -17.68 15.11 -39.85
N THR A 80 -18.38 14.00 -40.07
CA THR A 80 -17.85 12.65 -39.80
C THR A 80 -16.58 12.33 -40.60
N GLU A 81 -16.45 12.84 -41.84
CA GLU A 81 -15.27 12.62 -42.67
C GLU A 81 -14.04 13.36 -42.12
N MET A 82 -14.23 14.60 -41.67
CA MET A 82 -13.19 15.39 -41.00
C MET A 82 -12.77 14.77 -39.66
N GLU A 83 -13.73 14.28 -38.88
CA GLU A 83 -13.43 13.61 -37.61
C GLU A 83 -12.61 12.33 -37.82
N GLU A 84 -12.90 11.55 -38.86
CA GLU A 84 -12.10 10.38 -39.22
C GLU A 84 -10.68 10.78 -39.67
N ILE A 85 -10.56 11.83 -40.49
CA ILE A 85 -9.26 12.36 -40.94
C ILE A 85 -8.44 12.84 -39.74
N PHE A 86 -9.04 13.61 -38.82
CA PHE A 86 -8.38 14.08 -37.61
C PHE A 86 -8.01 12.93 -36.66
N SER A 87 -8.88 11.93 -36.50
CA SER A 87 -8.59 10.75 -35.68
C SER A 87 -7.38 9.96 -36.22
N ARG A 88 -7.33 9.73 -37.54
CA ARG A 88 -6.19 9.06 -38.19
C ARG A 88 -4.91 9.90 -38.14
N ARG A 89 -5.03 11.21 -38.27
CA ARG A 89 -3.88 12.13 -38.17
C ARG A 89 -3.33 12.16 -36.75
N SER A 90 -4.20 12.26 -35.74
CA SER A 90 -3.85 12.21 -34.33
C SER A 90 -3.15 10.91 -33.95
N SER A 91 -3.60 9.76 -34.46
CA SER A 91 -2.94 8.47 -34.21
C SER A 91 -1.52 8.44 -34.77
N ARG A 92 -1.33 8.89 -36.02
CA ARG A 92 0.00 8.94 -36.65
C ARG A 92 0.92 9.97 -36.01
N ASP A 93 0.39 11.13 -35.64
CA ASP A 93 1.17 12.16 -34.94
C ASP A 93 1.59 11.66 -33.55
N PHE A 94 0.74 10.88 -32.86
CA PHE A 94 1.09 10.22 -31.60
C PHE A 94 2.16 9.14 -31.80
N GLU A 95 1.99 8.24 -32.77
CA GLU A 95 2.98 7.21 -33.10
C GLU A 95 4.34 7.82 -33.46
N LYS A 96 4.32 8.87 -34.29
CA LYS A 96 5.53 9.59 -34.67
C LYS A 96 6.18 10.29 -33.49
N LEU A 97 5.39 10.95 -32.64
CA LEU A 97 5.92 11.59 -31.44
C LEU A 97 6.58 10.55 -30.52
N MET A 98 5.98 9.38 -30.35
CA MET A 98 6.55 8.28 -29.57
C MET A 98 7.85 7.74 -30.19
N GLU A 99 7.90 7.59 -31.51
CA GLU A 99 9.09 7.14 -32.23
C GLU A 99 10.23 8.16 -32.15
N ASP A 100 9.93 9.45 -32.38
CA ASP A 100 10.89 10.56 -32.27
C ASP A 100 11.43 10.67 -30.82
N THR A 101 10.55 10.59 -29.81
CA THR A 101 10.96 10.64 -28.40
C THR A 101 11.80 9.41 -28.00
N SER A 102 11.50 8.24 -28.56
CA SER A 102 12.27 7.01 -28.37
C SER A 102 13.66 7.12 -29.01
N GLU A 103 13.77 7.69 -30.20
CA GLU A 103 15.06 7.95 -30.84
C GLU A 103 15.88 9.00 -30.07
N GLU A 104 15.25 10.06 -29.58
CA GLU A 104 15.90 11.06 -28.71
C GLU A 104 16.41 10.44 -27.41
N LEU A 105 15.60 9.62 -26.73
CA LEU A 105 16.00 8.86 -25.55
C LEU A 105 17.15 7.91 -25.86
N ARG A 106 17.05 7.14 -26.94
CA ARG A 106 18.10 6.22 -27.38
C ARG A 106 19.39 6.97 -27.68
N ASN A 107 19.32 8.12 -28.34
CA ASN A 107 20.49 8.95 -28.62
C ASN A 107 21.06 9.58 -27.34
N ALA A 108 20.20 9.96 -26.39
CA ALA A 108 20.61 10.44 -25.08
C ALA A 108 21.31 9.34 -24.27
N PHE A 109 20.91 8.08 -24.35
CA PHE A 109 21.52 6.98 -23.58
C PHE A 109 22.68 6.26 -24.28
N VAL A 110 22.77 6.32 -25.62
CA VAL A 110 23.72 5.52 -26.41
C VAL A 110 24.83 6.37 -27.05
N SER A 111 24.69 7.70 -27.09
CA SER A 111 25.75 8.56 -27.62
C SER A 111 26.92 8.67 -26.62
N MET A 112 27.98 7.90 -26.86
CA MET A 112 29.21 7.99 -26.09
C MET A 112 29.90 9.32 -26.37
N SER A 113 30.22 10.09 -25.31
CA SER A 113 31.03 11.30 -25.45
C SER A 113 32.40 10.97 -26.07
N PRO A 114 33.03 11.89 -26.82
CA PRO A 114 34.37 11.65 -27.38
C PRO A 114 35.42 11.26 -26.32
N ALA A 115 35.26 11.75 -25.09
CA ALA A 115 36.10 11.39 -23.95
C ALA A 115 35.85 9.94 -23.47
N CYS A 116 34.59 9.49 -23.45
CA CYS A 116 34.22 8.10 -23.20
C CYS A 116 34.78 7.18 -24.28
N VAL A 117 34.60 7.53 -25.57
CA VAL A 117 35.14 6.76 -26.71
C VAL A 117 36.64 6.55 -26.55
N GLY A 118 37.39 7.59 -26.18
CA GLY A 118 38.83 7.50 -25.94
C GLY A 118 39.20 6.58 -24.77
N SER A 119 38.45 6.64 -23.67
CA SER A 119 38.70 5.82 -22.46
C SER A 119 38.33 4.35 -22.69
N PHE A 120 37.21 4.10 -23.37
CA PHE A 120 36.75 2.77 -23.75
C PHE A 120 37.70 2.12 -24.76
N THR A 121 38.18 2.88 -25.74
CA THR A 121 39.18 2.42 -26.72
C THR A 121 40.50 2.04 -26.03
N ARG A 122 40.93 2.86 -25.05
CA ARG A 122 42.13 2.57 -24.25
C ARG A 122 41.99 1.29 -23.44
N MET A 123 40.80 1.01 -22.94
CA MET A 123 40.51 -0.19 -22.17
C MET A 123 40.46 -1.46 -23.01
N LEU A 124 39.83 -1.43 -24.18
CA LEU A 124 39.60 -2.64 -24.99
C LEU A 124 40.68 -2.94 -26.04
N TYR A 125 41.31 -1.90 -26.62
CA TYR A 125 42.13 -2.06 -27.82
C TYR A 125 43.62 -1.70 -27.63
N CYS A 126 43.98 -0.87 -26.64
CA CYS A 126 45.40 -0.51 -26.44
C CYS A 126 46.30 -1.68 -25.99
N SER A 127 45.75 -2.73 -25.38
CA SER A 127 46.51 -3.96 -25.08
C SER A 127 46.95 -4.68 -26.36
N GLN A 128 46.12 -4.65 -27.40
CA GLN A 128 46.42 -5.22 -28.71
C GLN A 128 47.53 -4.43 -29.41
N CYS A 129 47.50 -3.09 -29.33
CA CYS A 129 48.58 -2.24 -29.85
C CYS A 129 49.93 -2.46 -29.15
N ARG A 130 49.92 -3.03 -27.93
CA ARG A 130 51.11 -3.38 -27.15
C ARG A 130 51.54 -4.84 -27.31
N GLY A 131 50.90 -5.60 -28.20
CA GLY A 131 51.20 -7.03 -28.44
C GLY A 131 50.65 -7.99 -27.37
N LEU A 132 49.71 -7.53 -26.54
CA LEU A 132 49.11 -8.29 -25.44
C LEU A 132 47.62 -8.57 -25.72
N SER A 133 47.34 -9.33 -26.78
CA SER A 133 45.98 -9.56 -27.31
C SER A 133 45.09 -10.50 -26.47
N THR A 134 45.64 -11.18 -25.48
CA THR A 134 44.91 -12.16 -24.64
C THR A 134 44.54 -11.64 -23.25
N LEU A 135 45.00 -10.44 -22.87
CA LEU A 135 44.75 -9.88 -21.56
C LEU A 135 43.40 -9.13 -21.53
N LYS A 136 42.53 -9.54 -20.60
CA LYS A 136 41.30 -8.81 -20.27
C LYS A 136 41.62 -7.63 -19.36
N PRO A 137 40.86 -6.51 -19.46
CA PRO A 137 40.98 -5.40 -18.51
C PRO A 137 40.62 -5.86 -17.09
N CYS A 138 41.25 -5.26 -16.08
CA CYS A 138 40.89 -5.47 -14.68
C CYS A 138 39.43 -5.04 -14.43
N SER A 139 38.72 -5.76 -13.56
CA SER A 139 37.29 -5.53 -13.27
C SER A 139 37.01 -4.12 -12.75
N GLU A 140 37.81 -3.61 -11.83
CA GLU A 140 37.66 -2.24 -11.30
C GLU A 140 37.89 -1.19 -12.39
N TYR A 141 38.95 -1.34 -13.18
CA TYR A 141 39.21 -0.42 -14.30
C TYR A 141 38.08 -0.42 -15.34
N CYS A 142 37.47 -1.57 -15.58
CA CYS A 142 36.29 -1.69 -16.45
C CYS A 142 35.10 -0.92 -15.90
N LEU A 143 34.81 -1.11 -14.61
CA LEU A 143 33.71 -0.44 -13.93
C LEU A 143 33.90 1.08 -13.90
N ASP A 144 35.13 1.56 -13.68
CA ASP A 144 35.42 3.00 -13.64
C ASP A 144 35.24 3.66 -15.00
N VAL A 145 35.69 3.00 -16.08
CA VAL A 145 35.48 3.49 -17.45
C VAL A 145 33.99 3.48 -17.81
N MET A 146 33.25 2.43 -17.45
CA MET A 146 31.80 2.35 -17.68
C MET A 146 31.04 3.43 -16.91
N LYS A 147 31.38 3.68 -15.64
CA LYS A 147 30.76 4.75 -14.83
C LYS A 147 31.03 6.13 -15.42
N GLY A 148 32.27 6.41 -15.84
CA GLY A 148 32.63 7.67 -16.48
C GLY A 148 31.93 7.91 -17.83
N CYS A 149 31.52 6.84 -18.52
CA CYS A 149 30.77 6.91 -19.77
C CYS A 149 29.27 7.20 -19.61
N VAL A 150 28.70 6.91 -18.43
CA VAL A 150 27.26 7.04 -18.13
C VAL A 150 26.99 8.15 -17.11
N ALA A 151 28.03 8.82 -16.61
CA ALA A 151 27.94 9.82 -15.55
C ALA A 151 26.98 10.97 -15.88
N ASP A 152 26.99 11.48 -17.12
CA ASP A 152 26.10 12.57 -17.55
C ASP A 152 24.61 12.14 -17.60
N GLN A 153 24.30 10.85 -17.77
CA GLN A 153 22.94 10.31 -17.75
C GLN A 153 22.49 9.83 -16.35
N ALA A 154 23.43 9.49 -15.45
CA ALA A 154 23.11 9.11 -14.08
C ALA A 154 22.53 10.29 -13.27
N ASP A 155 22.89 11.53 -13.64
CA ASP A 155 22.32 12.75 -13.07
C ASP A 155 20.86 12.98 -13.50
N LEU A 156 20.41 12.36 -14.60
CA LEU A 156 19.00 12.35 -15.00
C LEU A 156 18.18 11.32 -14.23
N ASP A 157 18.76 10.27 -13.65
CA ASP A 157 18.03 9.23 -12.91
C ASP A 157 17.10 9.79 -11.80
N PRO A 158 17.55 10.73 -10.93
CA PRO A 158 16.65 11.31 -9.93
C PRO A 158 15.56 12.20 -10.55
N GLU A 159 15.85 12.97 -11.60
CA GLU A 159 14.85 13.85 -12.24
C GLU A 159 13.90 13.11 -13.18
N TRP A 160 14.34 12.02 -13.80
CA TRP A 160 13.55 11.07 -14.59
C TRP A 160 12.65 10.24 -13.68
N SER A 161 13.19 9.73 -12.57
CA SER A 161 12.40 9.11 -11.49
C SER A 161 11.41 10.11 -10.88
N ARG A 162 11.74 11.41 -10.82
CA ARG A 162 10.82 12.47 -10.38
C ARG A 162 9.77 12.82 -11.45
N TYR A 163 10.11 12.74 -12.73
CA TYR A 163 9.19 13.01 -13.85
C TYR A 163 8.17 11.88 -14.03
N ILE A 164 8.61 10.61 -14.03
CA ILE A 164 7.72 9.43 -13.94
C ILE A 164 7.02 9.40 -12.55
N GLY A 165 7.73 9.81 -11.50
CA GLY A 165 7.27 9.95 -10.11
C GLY A 165 6.08 10.89 -9.92
N ARG A 166 6.04 11.99 -10.67
CA ARG A 166 4.91 12.95 -10.63
C ARG A 166 3.65 12.41 -11.31
N GLY A 167 3.70 11.28 -12.01
CA GLY A 167 2.58 10.73 -12.76
C GLY A 167 2.05 9.37 -12.33
N LEU A 168 2.84 8.48 -11.69
CA LEU A 168 2.54 7.04 -11.77
C LEU A 168 2.88 6.13 -10.57
N TRP A 169 3.30 6.63 -9.40
CA TRP A 169 3.68 5.73 -8.28
C TRP A 169 2.92 5.91 -6.97
N GLN A 170 1.93 6.81 -6.95
CA GLN A 170 1.05 7.04 -5.81
C GLN A 170 -0.39 7.03 -6.28
N ARG A 171 -1.09 5.91 -6.11
CA ARG A 171 -2.50 5.79 -6.47
C ARG A 171 -3.35 5.91 -5.21
N ALA A 172 -4.19 6.94 -5.17
CA ALA A 172 -5.19 7.12 -4.11
C ALA A 172 -6.58 6.99 -4.72
N ILE A 173 -7.29 5.90 -4.40
CA ILE A 173 -8.68 5.66 -4.83
C ILE A 173 -9.59 6.05 -3.68
N LYS A 174 -10.56 6.92 -3.97
CA LYS A 174 -11.64 7.26 -3.04
C LYS A 174 -12.97 6.82 -3.61
N ALA A 175 -13.75 6.07 -2.83
CA ALA A 175 -15.11 5.66 -3.16
C ALA A 175 -16.06 6.01 -2.01
N GLU A 176 -17.24 6.51 -2.34
CA GLU A 176 -18.30 6.89 -1.41
C GLU A 176 -19.62 6.29 -1.94
N ASP A 177 -20.56 5.97 -1.05
CA ASP A 177 -21.92 5.51 -1.37
C ASP A 177 -21.97 4.37 -2.40
N SER A 178 -21.08 3.39 -2.24
CA SER A 178 -20.82 2.37 -3.26
C SER A 178 -21.17 0.97 -2.77
N GLY A 179 -21.99 0.23 -3.53
CA GLY A 179 -22.34 -1.15 -3.16
C GLY A 179 -21.12 -2.07 -3.07
N VAL A 180 -20.26 -2.05 -4.08
CA VAL A 180 -19.02 -2.83 -4.14
C VAL A 180 -17.90 -1.97 -4.73
N VAL A 181 -16.79 -1.89 -4.02
CA VAL A 181 -15.55 -1.26 -4.47
C VAL A 181 -14.45 -2.31 -4.43
N ALA A 182 -14.03 -2.77 -5.60
CA ALA A 182 -12.97 -3.77 -5.73
C ALA A 182 -11.84 -3.20 -6.59
N VAL A 183 -10.65 -3.09 -6.01
CA VAL A 183 -9.46 -2.53 -6.64
C VAL A 183 -8.39 -3.61 -6.73
N LYS A 184 -7.80 -3.74 -7.92
CA LYS A 184 -6.58 -4.51 -8.12
C LYS A 184 -5.47 -3.58 -8.63
N THR A 185 -4.30 -3.64 -7.99
CA THR A 185 -3.13 -2.82 -8.31
C THR A 185 -1.88 -3.70 -8.34
N GLU A 186 -0.92 -3.33 -9.17
CA GLU A 186 0.34 -4.08 -9.35
C GLU A 186 1.47 -3.08 -9.58
N ASN A 187 2.68 -3.43 -9.14
CA ASN A 187 3.93 -2.72 -9.41
C ASN A 187 3.85 -1.22 -9.10
N SER A 188 3.66 -0.87 -7.83
CA SER A 188 3.42 0.51 -7.41
C SER A 188 4.14 0.85 -6.10
N ALA A 189 4.66 2.07 -5.98
CA ALA A 189 5.41 2.44 -4.76
C ALA A 189 4.46 2.61 -3.57
N VAL A 190 3.31 3.26 -3.78
CA VAL A 190 2.29 3.46 -2.75
C VAL A 190 0.89 3.35 -3.33
N GLU A 191 0.13 2.41 -2.81
CA GLU A 191 -1.26 2.16 -3.15
C GLU A 191 -2.14 2.46 -1.94
N ALA A 192 -3.11 3.36 -2.10
CA ALA A 192 -4.03 3.75 -1.05
C ALA A 192 -5.48 3.69 -1.54
N MET A 193 -6.34 3.02 -0.77
CA MET A 193 -7.79 3.00 -0.99
C MET A 193 -8.51 3.56 0.23
N LYS A 194 -9.43 4.50 0.01
CA LYS A 194 -10.41 4.95 1.00
C LYS A 194 -11.82 4.62 0.50
N SER A 195 -12.60 3.91 1.31
CA SER A 195 -14.02 3.66 1.07
C SER A 195 -14.86 4.14 2.26
N GLU A 196 -15.92 4.87 1.96
CA GLU A 196 -16.93 5.33 2.93
C GLU A 196 -18.29 4.83 2.46
N ASP A 197 -19.14 4.38 3.41
CA ASP A 197 -20.50 3.90 3.16
C ASP A 197 -20.58 2.86 2.05
N SER A 198 -19.94 1.71 2.27
CA SER A 198 -19.81 0.68 1.25
C SER A 198 -20.26 -0.70 1.68
N GLY A 199 -20.97 -1.43 0.80
CA GLY A 199 -21.35 -2.81 1.09
C GLY A 199 -20.11 -3.70 1.21
N VAL A 200 -19.24 -3.63 0.20
CA VAL A 200 -17.95 -4.33 0.14
C VAL A 200 -16.87 -3.38 -0.31
N ALA A 201 -15.78 -3.33 0.44
CA ALA A 201 -14.53 -2.67 0.09
C ALA A 201 -13.42 -3.74 0.01
N ALA A 202 -12.82 -3.89 -1.16
CA ALA A 202 -11.82 -4.90 -1.42
C ALA A 202 -10.62 -4.32 -2.17
N MET A 203 -9.43 -4.52 -1.66
CA MET A 203 -8.18 -4.10 -2.30
C MET A 203 -7.23 -5.28 -2.42
N LYS A 204 -6.73 -5.54 -3.64
CA LYS A 204 -5.63 -6.46 -3.90
C LYS A 204 -4.45 -5.67 -4.49
N ALA A 205 -3.30 -5.75 -3.85
CA ALA A 205 -2.05 -5.17 -4.33
C ALA A 205 -0.97 -6.24 -4.45
N VAL A 206 -0.16 -6.16 -5.51
CA VAL A 206 0.98 -7.05 -5.78
C VAL A 206 2.20 -6.19 -6.09
N ASP A 207 3.39 -6.61 -5.66
CA ASP A 207 4.67 -5.94 -5.91
C ASP A 207 4.60 -4.45 -5.54
N SER A 208 4.29 -4.16 -4.28
CA SER A 208 3.99 -2.79 -3.85
C SER A 208 4.81 -2.35 -2.64
N GLY A 209 5.37 -1.14 -2.69
CA GLY A 209 6.16 -0.61 -1.57
C GLY A 209 5.31 -0.46 -0.31
N VAL A 210 4.19 0.26 -0.43
CA VAL A 210 3.21 0.46 0.66
C VAL A 210 1.80 0.23 0.12
N VAL A 211 1.01 -0.56 0.85
CA VAL A 211 -0.40 -0.83 0.57
C VAL A 211 -1.20 -0.37 1.78
N ALA A 212 -2.12 0.56 1.59
CA ALA A 212 -2.94 1.12 2.65
C ALA A 212 -4.42 1.09 2.27
N MET A 213 -5.25 0.50 3.12
CA MET A 213 -6.70 0.52 2.96
C MET A 213 -7.36 1.14 4.20
N LYS A 214 -8.28 2.08 3.97
CA LYS A 214 -9.16 2.64 4.98
C LYS A 214 -10.61 2.42 4.57
N ALA A 215 -11.35 1.64 5.35
CA ALA A 215 -12.78 1.45 5.17
C ALA A 215 -13.54 1.98 6.40
N GLU A 216 -14.55 2.80 6.15
CA GLU A 216 -15.45 3.34 7.15
C GLU A 216 -16.88 2.98 6.73
N ASP A 217 -17.69 2.53 7.69
CA ASP A 217 -19.09 2.14 7.49
C ASP A 217 -19.23 1.08 6.38
N SER A 218 -18.58 -0.08 6.60
CA SER A 218 -18.50 -1.12 5.58
C SER A 218 -19.08 -2.46 6.01
N GLY A 219 -19.87 -3.09 5.14
CA GLY A 219 -20.34 -4.46 5.40
C GLY A 219 -19.16 -5.43 5.50
N MET A 220 -18.23 -5.31 4.56
CA MET A 220 -17.02 -6.12 4.48
C MET A 220 -15.85 -5.30 3.93
N ALA A 221 -14.78 -5.17 4.70
CA ALA A 221 -13.50 -4.61 4.30
C ALA A 221 -12.47 -5.72 4.17
N THR A 222 -11.83 -5.85 3.01
CA THR A 222 -10.83 -6.88 2.74
C THR A 222 -9.62 -6.30 2.02
N MET A 223 -8.43 -6.62 2.52
CA MET A 223 -7.16 -6.24 1.89
C MET A 223 -6.28 -7.46 1.69
N LYS A 224 -5.77 -7.64 0.47
CA LYS A 224 -4.74 -8.61 0.13
C LYS A 224 -3.50 -7.89 -0.39
N ALA A 225 -2.37 -8.07 0.27
CA ALA A 225 -1.07 -7.58 -0.17
C ALA A 225 -0.13 -8.77 -0.41
N GLU A 226 0.44 -8.85 -1.62
CA GLU A 226 1.44 -9.85 -2.03
C GLU A 226 2.73 -9.09 -2.37
N ASP A 227 3.88 -9.55 -1.89
CA ASP A 227 5.20 -8.96 -2.16
C ASP A 227 5.25 -7.46 -1.84
N SER A 228 5.11 -7.13 -0.55
CA SER A 228 4.97 -5.74 -0.13
C SER A 228 5.90 -5.28 0.99
N GLY A 229 6.39 -4.04 0.91
CA GLY A 229 7.20 -3.48 1.99
C GLY A 229 6.37 -3.30 3.28
N MET A 230 5.17 -2.74 3.12
CA MET A 230 4.23 -2.48 4.22
C MET A 230 2.79 -2.64 3.77
N ALA A 231 2.00 -3.44 4.49
CA ALA A 231 0.56 -3.60 4.30
C ALA A 231 -0.19 -3.10 5.54
N THR A 232 -0.97 -2.03 5.41
CA THR A 232 -1.75 -1.43 6.51
C THR A 232 -3.24 -1.39 6.19
N MET A 233 -4.07 -1.95 7.06
CA MET A 233 -5.51 -1.88 6.96
C MET A 233 -6.11 -1.18 8.18
N LYS A 234 -6.99 -0.20 7.96
CA LYS A 234 -7.85 0.38 8.99
C LYS A 234 -9.33 0.16 8.60
N ALA A 235 -10.06 -0.53 9.45
CA ALA A 235 -11.51 -0.69 9.34
C ALA A 235 -12.19 -0.08 10.57
N VAL A 236 -13.22 0.72 10.34
CA VAL A 236 -14.05 1.34 11.37
C VAL A 236 -15.51 1.02 11.03
N ASP A 237 -16.30 0.65 12.02
CA ASP A 237 -17.73 0.33 11.88
C ASP A 237 -17.95 -0.70 10.76
N SER A 238 -17.34 -1.87 10.93
CA SER A 238 -17.28 -2.88 9.86
C SER A 238 -17.82 -4.24 10.29
N GLY A 239 -18.70 -4.83 9.48
CA GLY A 239 -19.20 -6.18 9.76
C GLY A 239 -18.07 -7.20 9.77
N VAL A 240 -17.23 -7.17 8.74
CA VAL A 240 -16.01 -7.98 8.62
C VAL A 240 -14.85 -7.09 8.22
N ALA A 241 -13.72 -7.21 8.91
CA ALA A 241 -12.44 -6.64 8.51
C ALA A 241 -11.43 -7.79 8.35
N ALA A 242 -10.82 -7.91 7.17
CA ALA A 242 -9.88 -8.98 6.88
C ALA A 242 -8.62 -8.47 6.16
N LEU A 243 -7.45 -8.72 6.74
CA LEU A 243 -6.16 -8.48 6.11
C LEU A 243 -5.44 -9.80 5.83
N LYS A 244 -5.02 -10.00 4.58
CA LYS A 244 -4.08 -11.05 4.18
C LYS A 244 -2.80 -10.42 3.62
N ALA A 245 -1.67 -10.68 4.25
CA ALA A 245 -0.35 -10.27 3.78
C ALA A 245 0.52 -11.51 3.51
N GLU A 246 1.14 -11.56 2.34
CA GLU A 246 2.07 -12.62 1.93
C GLU A 246 3.35 -11.93 1.48
N ASP A 247 4.50 -12.41 1.97
CA ASP A 247 5.83 -11.86 1.67
C ASP A 247 5.92 -10.36 1.98
N SER A 248 5.71 -10.02 3.26
CA SER A 248 5.60 -8.61 3.67
C SER A 248 6.61 -8.18 4.72
N GLY A 249 7.24 -7.01 4.52
CA GLY A 249 8.14 -6.46 5.54
C GLY A 249 7.42 -6.17 6.85
N MET A 250 6.22 -5.57 6.75
CA MET A 250 5.34 -5.27 7.87
C MET A 250 3.88 -5.37 7.46
N ALA A 251 3.09 -6.15 8.22
CA ALA A 251 1.64 -6.21 8.10
C ALA A 251 1.00 -5.62 9.36
N THR A 252 0.08 -4.67 9.19
CA THR A 252 -0.65 -4.05 10.31
C THR A 252 -2.14 -3.94 10.03
N MET A 253 -2.95 -4.27 11.04
CA MET A 253 -4.39 -4.14 10.99
C MET A 253 -4.90 -3.39 12.22
N LYS A 254 -5.72 -2.37 12.01
CA LYS A 254 -6.55 -1.76 13.05
C LYS A 254 -8.03 -1.95 12.71
N ALA A 255 -8.76 -2.65 13.56
CA ALA A 255 -10.21 -2.76 13.51
C ALA A 255 -10.83 -2.08 14.74
N VAL A 256 -11.86 -1.26 14.51
CA VAL A 256 -12.62 -0.57 15.55
C VAL A 256 -14.09 -0.81 15.26
N ASP A 257 -14.86 -1.17 16.28
CA ASP A 257 -16.31 -1.43 16.17
C ASP A 257 -16.60 -2.46 15.08
N SER A 258 -16.02 -3.65 15.23
CA SER A 258 -16.07 -4.67 14.19
C SER A 258 -16.72 -5.98 14.63
N GLY A 259 -17.58 -6.54 13.79
CA GLY A 259 -18.18 -7.85 14.08
C GLY A 259 -17.10 -8.94 14.13
N MET A 260 -16.25 -8.96 13.11
CA MET A 260 -15.14 -9.91 12.98
C MET A 260 -13.91 -9.23 12.38
N ALA A 261 -12.80 -9.24 13.11
CA ALA A 261 -11.49 -8.78 12.66
C ALA A 261 -10.56 -9.98 12.47
N THR A 262 -10.01 -10.14 11.27
CA THR A 262 -9.13 -11.27 10.93
C THR A 262 -7.86 -10.80 10.24
N MET A 263 -6.72 -11.28 10.73
CA MET A 263 -5.42 -11.00 10.12
C MET A 263 -4.69 -12.31 9.86
N LYS A 264 -4.27 -12.53 8.61
CA LYS A 264 -3.37 -13.60 8.21
C LYS A 264 -2.11 -13.00 7.59
N ALA A 265 -0.95 -13.32 8.15
CA ALA A 265 0.35 -12.97 7.60
C ALA A 265 1.20 -14.23 7.42
N VAL A 266 1.87 -14.33 6.28
CA VAL A 266 2.81 -15.40 5.93
C VAL A 266 4.10 -14.75 5.46
N ASP A 267 5.24 -15.28 5.88
CA ASP A 267 6.58 -14.80 5.50
C ASP A 267 6.71 -13.29 5.75
N SER A 268 6.53 -12.88 7.01
CA SER A 268 6.41 -11.47 7.35
C SER A 268 7.33 -11.03 8.49
N GLY A 269 8.05 -9.92 8.31
CA GLY A 269 8.98 -9.42 9.32
C GLY A 269 8.28 -9.05 10.63
N VAL A 270 7.26 -8.19 10.53
CA VAL A 270 6.44 -7.75 11.67
C VAL A 270 4.96 -7.89 11.35
N VAL A 271 4.19 -8.48 12.26
CA VAL A 271 2.74 -8.67 12.16
C VAL A 271 2.10 -8.04 13.39
N ALA A 272 1.21 -7.06 13.19
CA ALA A 272 0.55 -6.36 14.29
C ALA A 272 -0.96 -6.20 14.05
N MET A 273 -1.78 -6.62 15.00
CA MET A 273 -3.22 -6.39 14.98
C MET A 273 -3.65 -5.64 16.23
N LYS A 274 -4.46 -4.62 16.03
CA LYS A 274 -5.20 -3.94 17.09
C LYS A 274 -6.70 -4.07 16.81
N ALA A 275 -7.43 -4.70 17.72
CA ALA A 275 -8.88 -4.76 17.71
C ALA A 275 -9.42 -3.99 18.92
N GLU A 276 -10.37 -3.09 18.67
CA GLU A 276 -11.11 -2.32 19.69
C GLU A 276 -12.59 -2.60 19.45
N ASP A 277 -13.34 -2.90 20.50
CA ASP A 277 -14.80 -3.11 20.44
C ASP A 277 -15.22 -4.14 19.39
N SER A 278 -14.63 -5.34 19.47
CA SER A 278 -14.77 -6.36 18.43
C SER A 278 -15.45 -7.64 18.90
N GLY A 279 -16.41 -8.14 18.14
CA GLY A 279 -17.09 -9.41 18.46
C GLY A 279 -16.10 -10.58 18.49
N MET A 280 -15.26 -10.66 17.46
CA MET A 280 -14.18 -11.65 17.35
C MET A 280 -12.94 -11.03 16.70
N ALA A 281 -11.79 -11.16 17.34
CA ALA A 281 -10.49 -10.79 16.82
C ALA A 281 -9.62 -12.05 16.66
N THR A 282 -9.09 -12.27 15.46
CA THR A 282 -8.23 -13.43 15.17
C THR A 282 -6.98 -13.02 14.40
N MET A 283 -5.83 -13.52 14.83
CA MET A 283 -4.55 -13.39 14.13
C MET A 283 -3.96 -14.78 13.85
N LYS A 284 -3.52 -15.00 12.61
CA LYS A 284 -2.60 -16.09 12.26
C LYS A 284 -1.33 -15.50 11.63
N ALA A 285 -0.19 -15.74 12.26
CA ALA A 285 1.15 -15.43 11.73
C ALA A 285 1.91 -16.74 11.48
N VAL A 286 2.54 -16.85 10.32
CA VAL A 286 3.38 -17.99 9.92
C VAL A 286 4.69 -17.41 9.41
N ASP A 287 5.81 -17.99 9.84
CA ASP A 287 7.16 -17.56 9.44
C ASP A 287 7.36 -16.06 9.68
N SER A 288 7.32 -15.66 10.96
CA SER A 288 7.35 -14.23 11.32
C SER A 288 8.43 -13.86 12.33
N GLY A 289 9.05 -12.70 12.15
CA GLY A 289 10.02 -12.20 13.13
C GLY A 289 9.33 -11.84 14.46
N MET A 290 8.22 -11.12 14.37
CA MET A 290 7.45 -10.66 15.51
C MET A 290 5.96 -10.58 15.18
N ALA A 291 5.13 -11.33 15.90
CA ALA A 291 3.68 -11.29 15.84
C ALA A 291 3.10 -10.71 17.14
N THR A 292 2.29 -9.65 17.02
CA THR A 292 1.68 -8.95 18.15
C THR A 292 0.21 -8.71 17.96
N MET A 293 -0.59 -9.12 18.95
CA MET A 293 -2.02 -8.89 18.96
C MET A 293 -2.42 -8.11 20.21
N LYS A 294 -3.08 -6.97 20.04
CA LYS A 294 -3.76 -6.27 21.12
C LYS A 294 -5.27 -6.24 20.85
N ALA A 295 -6.06 -6.71 21.79
CA ALA A 295 -7.52 -6.62 21.76
C ALA A 295 -8.01 -5.93 23.04
N VAL A 296 -8.98 -5.03 22.89
CA VAL A 296 -9.67 -4.32 23.98
C VAL A 296 -11.16 -4.48 23.74
N ASP A 297 -11.92 -4.76 24.81
CA ASP A 297 -13.39 -4.88 24.77
C ASP A 297 -13.85 -5.86 23.68
N SER A 298 -13.35 -7.09 23.74
CA SER A 298 -13.54 -8.07 22.67
C SER A 298 -14.17 -9.37 23.14
N GLY A 299 -15.16 -9.88 22.41
CA GLY A 299 -15.86 -11.12 22.78
C GLY A 299 -14.92 -12.33 22.78
N VAL A 300 -14.25 -12.57 21.64
CA VAL A 300 -13.26 -13.64 21.48
C VAL A 300 -11.98 -13.09 20.87
N VAL A 301 -10.84 -13.43 21.46
CA VAL A 301 -9.49 -13.06 21.02
C VAL A 301 -8.70 -14.34 20.80
N ALA A 302 -8.22 -14.57 19.59
CA ALA A 302 -7.43 -15.76 19.27
C ALA A 302 -6.18 -15.40 18.46
N MET A 303 -5.02 -15.83 18.95
CA MET A 303 -3.75 -15.71 18.24
C MET A 303 -3.19 -17.11 17.95
N LYS A 304 -2.84 -17.35 16.68
CA LYS A 304 -2.01 -18.48 16.27
C LYS A 304 -0.70 -17.98 15.68
N ALA A 305 0.43 -18.39 16.25
CA ALA A 305 1.76 -18.15 15.70
C ALA A 305 2.44 -19.48 15.42
N GLU A 306 2.96 -19.62 14.20
CA GLU A 306 3.73 -20.76 13.71
C GLU A 306 5.10 -20.20 13.28
N ASP A 307 6.20 -20.84 13.68
CA ASP A 307 7.57 -20.48 13.27
C ASP A 307 7.89 -18.99 13.49
N SER A 308 7.69 -18.53 14.72
CA SER A 308 7.75 -17.09 15.04
C SER A 308 8.82 -16.75 16.08
N GLY A 309 9.64 -15.73 15.80
CA GLY A 309 10.66 -15.28 16.76
C GLY A 309 10.03 -14.83 18.09
N VAL A 310 9.00 -13.98 18.00
CA VAL A 310 8.21 -13.53 19.15
C VAL A 310 6.71 -13.57 18.82
N ALA A 311 5.93 -14.21 19.67
CA ALA A 311 4.47 -14.24 19.64
C ALA A 311 3.91 -13.60 20.92
N ALA A 312 3.32 -12.41 20.84
CA ALA A 312 2.78 -11.70 21.99
C ALA A 312 1.30 -11.32 21.83
N MET A 313 0.47 -11.69 22.79
CA MET A 313 -0.94 -11.31 22.85
C MET A 313 -1.22 -10.52 24.13
N LYS A 314 -1.94 -9.41 23.98
CA LYS A 314 -2.57 -8.69 25.08
C LYS A 314 -4.08 -8.62 24.84
N ALA A 315 -4.86 -9.17 25.75
CA ALA A 315 -6.31 -9.04 25.79
C ALA A 315 -6.70 -8.26 27.06
N GLU A 316 -7.49 -7.21 26.88
CA GLU A 316 -8.07 -6.39 27.94
C GLU A 316 -9.60 -6.48 27.78
N ASP A 317 -10.33 -6.77 28.86
CA ASP A 317 -11.80 -6.83 28.87
C ASP A 317 -12.36 -7.81 27.81
N SER A 318 -12.08 -9.10 27.99
CA SER A 318 -12.42 -10.11 26.97
C SER A 318 -13.22 -11.29 27.48
N GLY A 319 -14.15 -11.80 26.67
CA GLY A 319 -14.90 -13.02 27.03
C GLY A 319 -13.97 -14.24 27.06
N MET A 320 -13.16 -14.38 26.01
CA MET A 320 -12.20 -15.48 25.85
C MET A 320 -10.96 -15.00 25.10
N ALA A 321 -9.79 -15.18 25.72
CA ALA A 321 -8.48 -14.96 25.13
C ALA A 321 -7.74 -16.29 24.98
N THR A 322 -7.28 -16.60 23.77
CA THR A 322 -6.59 -17.85 23.45
C THR A 322 -5.32 -17.59 22.63
N MET A 323 -4.19 -18.11 23.08
CA MET A 323 -2.94 -18.11 22.33
C MET A 323 -2.52 -19.54 22.02
N LYS A 324 -2.18 -19.81 20.77
CA LYS A 324 -1.43 -20.98 20.35
C LYS A 324 -0.13 -20.55 19.67
N ALA A 325 1.00 -20.97 20.23
CA ALA A 325 2.33 -20.75 19.67
C ALA A 325 2.97 -22.13 19.39
N GLU A 326 3.42 -22.33 18.17
CA GLU A 326 4.15 -23.51 17.70
C GLU A 326 5.50 -23.02 17.18
N ASP A 327 6.59 -23.69 17.55
CA ASP A 327 7.96 -23.41 17.07
C ASP A 327 8.35 -21.93 17.25
N SER A 328 8.09 -21.39 18.44
CA SER A 328 8.25 -19.96 18.72
C SER A 328 9.35 -19.68 19.74
N GLY A 329 10.27 -18.76 19.45
CA GLY A 329 11.33 -18.41 20.41
C GLY A 329 10.74 -17.89 21.73
N VAL A 330 9.87 -16.89 21.65
CA VAL A 330 9.20 -16.31 22.84
C VAL A 330 7.70 -16.20 22.62
N ALA A 331 6.92 -16.89 23.45
CA ALA A 331 5.46 -16.81 23.50
C ALA A 331 5.00 -16.12 24.80
N VAL A 332 4.27 -15.01 24.67
CA VAL A 332 3.81 -14.20 25.82
C VAL A 332 2.33 -13.88 25.71
N MET A 333 1.55 -14.33 26.67
CA MET A 333 0.15 -13.95 26.82
C MET A 333 -0.06 -13.09 28.06
N LYS A 334 -0.72 -11.94 27.89
CA LYS A 334 -1.28 -11.12 28.96
C LYS A 334 -2.79 -11.02 28.78
N ALA A 335 -3.54 -11.35 29.82
CA ALA A 335 -4.99 -11.23 29.86
C ALA A 335 -5.38 -10.46 31.13
N ASP A 336 -6.07 -9.35 30.96
CA ASP A 336 -6.60 -8.54 32.04
C ASP A 336 -8.14 -8.56 31.89
N ASP A 337 -8.88 -8.80 32.98
CA ASP A 337 -10.35 -8.84 33.01
C ASP A 337 -10.95 -9.78 31.95
N SER A 338 -10.61 -11.07 32.03
CA SER A 338 -10.98 -12.04 31.00
C SER A 338 -11.73 -13.26 31.53
N GLY A 339 -12.86 -13.63 30.92
CA GLY A 339 -13.61 -14.82 31.34
C GLY A 339 -12.75 -16.09 31.24
N VAL A 340 -12.10 -16.29 30.09
CA VAL A 340 -11.15 -17.39 29.90
C VAL A 340 -9.85 -16.87 29.31
N ALA A 341 -8.73 -17.18 29.95
CA ALA A 341 -7.39 -16.95 29.46
C ALA A 341 -6.69 -18.32 29.24
N SER A 342 -6.39 -18.67 28.00
CA SER A 342 -5.76 -19.96 27.66
C SER A 342 -4.54 -19.81 26.76
N MET A 343 -3.42 -20.45 27.14
CA MET A 343 -2.19 -20.48 26.37
C MET A 343 -1.77 -21.92 26.10
N LYS A 344 -1.49 -22.24 24.84
CA LYS A 344 -0.79 -23.45 24.41
C LYS A 344 0.52 -23.06 23.72
N ALA A 345 1.64 -23.53 24.23
CA ALA A 345 2.96 -23.39 23.62
C ALA A 345 3.55 -24.77 23.37
N GLU A 346 4.03 -25.00 22.15
CA GLU A 346 4.72 -26.21 21.71
C GLU A 346 6.08 -25.76 21.13
N ASP A 347 7.16 -26.45 21.49
CA ASP A 347 8.51 -26.21 20.97
C ASP A 347 8.96 -24.74 21.09
N SER A 348 8.83 -24.18 22.30
CA SER A 348 9.13 -22.76 22.55
C SER A 348 10.23 -22.54 23.58
N ASP A 349 11.20 -21.66 23.33
CA ASP A 349 12.29 -21.40 24.32
C ASP A 349 11.71 -20.80 25.60
N VAL A 350 10.80 -19.83 25.47
CA VAL A 350 10.13 -19.18 26.60
C VAL A 350 8.64 -19.02 26.34
N ALA A 351 7.83 -19.66 27.16
CA ALA A 351 6.39 -19.47 27.24
C ALA A 351 6.04 -18.76 28.56
N THR A 352 5.39 -17.59 28.51
CA THR A 352 4.94 -16.85 29.70
C THR A 352 3.47 -16.47 29.59
N MET A 353 2.71 -16.73 30.64
CA MET A 353 1.31 -16.33 30.75
C MET A 353 1.11 -15.52 32.03
N ASN A 354 0.57 -14.31 31.90
CA ASN A 354 0.09 -13.52 33.03
C ASN A 354 -1.40 -13.25 32.84
N ALA A 355 -2.20 -13.60 33.85
CA ALA A 355 -3.62 -13.30 33.90
C ALA A 355 -3.99 -12.59 35.21
N VAL A 356 -4.81 -11.56 35.12
CA VAL A 356 -5.36 -10.81 36.26
C VAL A 356 -6.88 -10.80 36.10
N ASP A 357 -7.60 -10.98 37.21
CA ASP A 357 -9.07 -10.90 37.24
C ASP A 357 -9.74 -11.78 36.18
N SER A 358 -9.41 -13.09 36.19
CA SER A 358 -9.90 -14.03 35.18
C SER A 358 -10.61 -15.25 35.79
N ASP A 359 -11.79 -15.64 35.28
CA ASP A 359 -12.51 -16.79 35.85
C ASP A 359 -11.72 -18.10 35.67
N VAL A 360 -11.15 -18.30 34.47
CA VAL A 360 -10.34 -19.48 34.14
C VAL A 360 -9.04 -19.07 33.47
N THR A 361 -7.91 -19.44 34.07
CA THR A 361 -6.58 -19.35 33.48
C THR A 361 -6.00 -20.74 33.28
N ALA A 362 -5.63 -21.06 32.04
CA ALA A 362 -5.07 -22.36 31.67
C ALA A 362 -3.82 -22.20 30.82
N LYS A 363 -2.73 -22.85 31.26
CA LYS A 363 -1.49 -22.93 30.47
C LYS A 363 -1.12 -24.36 30.19
N LYS A 364 -0.84 -24.67 28.92
CA LYS A 364 -0.19 -25.89 28.46
C LYS A 364 1.11 -25.54 27.76
N ALA A 365 2.23 -26.09 28.22
CA ALA A 365 3.53 -25.98 27.58
C ALA A 365 4.09 -27.39 27.36
N GLU A 366 4.54 -27.66 26.14
CA GLU A 366 5.18 -28.92 25.73
C GLU A 366 6.52 -28.58 25.08
N ASP A 367 7.56 -29.35 25.41
CA ASP A 367 8.92 -29.21 24.84
C ASP A 367 9.45 -27.77 24.91
N SER A 368 9.24 -27.11 26.05
CA SER A 368 9.57 -25.69 26.23
C SER A 368 10.71 -25.46 27.21
N GLY A 369 11.69 -24.60 26.90
CA GLY A 369 12.78 -24.31 27.84
C GLY A 369 12.26 -23.73 29.16
N VAL A 370 11.51 -22.64 29.10
CA VAL A 370 10.94 -21.96 30.27
C VAL A 370 9.43 -21.80 30.12
N ALA A 371 8.68 -22.40 31.03
CA ALA A 371 7.24 -22.25 31.14
C ALA A 371 6.87 -21.54 32.45
N VAL A 372 6.44 -20.27 32.37
CA VAL A 372 5.93 -19.49 33.53
C VAL A 372 4.44 -19.18 33.42
N MET A 373 3.69 -19.38 34.50
CA MET A 373 2.31 -18.92 34.65
C MET A 373 2.17 -18.05 35.91
N LYS A 374 1.64 -16.84 35.75
CA LYS A 374 1.20 -15.96 36.85
C LYS A 374 -0.30 -15.74 36.72
N ALA A 375 -1.06 -16.06 37.77
CA ALA A 375 -2.49 -15.81 37.86
C ALA A 375 -2.78 -15.05 39.16
N GLU A 376 -3.47 -13.92 39.06
CA GLU A 376 -3.91 -13.08 40.18
C GLU A 376 -5.44 -12.98 40.11
N ASP A 377 -6.10 -13.10 41.27
CA ASP A 377 -7.57 -12.98 41.41
C ASP A 377 -8.35 -13.88 40.43
N SER A 378 -7.92 -15.14 40.30
CA SER A 378 -8.49 -16.07 39.32
C SER A 378 -9.38 -17.15 39.93
N GLY A 379 -10.51 -17.48 39.31
CA GLY A 379 -11.39 -18.56 39.78
C GLY A 379 -10.68 -19.93 39.74
N VAL A 380 -10.13 -20.28 38.59
CA VAL A 380 -9.35 -21.50 38.35
C VAL A 380 -8.05 -21.15 37.64
N ALA A 381 -6.92 -21.46 38.25
CA ALA A 381 -5.60 -21.39 37.63
C ALA A 381 -5.04 -22.82 37.43
N SER A 382 -4.78 -23.23 36.20
CA SER A 382 -4.24 -24.55 35.86
C SER A 382 -2.99 -24.45 34.97
N MET A 383 -1.94 -25.17 35.34
CA MET A 383 -0.71 -25.27 34.54
C MET A 383 -0.36 -26.73 34.28
N LYS A 384 -0.12 -27.07 33.02
CA LYS A 384 0.48 -28.33 32.56
C LYS A 384 1.76 -28.02 31.80
N ALA A 385 2.89 -28.53 32.27
CA ALA A 385 4.17 -28.48 31.58
C ALA A 385 4.70 -29.89 31.39
N GLU A 386 5.11 -30.23 30.17
CA GLU A 386 5.72 -31.52 29.81
C GLU A 386 7.05 -31.23 29.11
N ASP A 387 8.08 -32.00 29.46
CA ASP A 387 9.42 -31.92 28.86
C ASP A 387 10.01 -30.48 28.85
N SER A 388 9.85 -29.77 29.98
CA SER A 388 10.31 -28.38 30.12
C SER A 388 11.49 -28.24 31.09
N ASP A 389 12.49 -27.41 30.80
CA ASP A 389 13.61 -27.22 31.75
C ASP A 389 13.14 -26.55 33.05
N VAL A 390 12.34 -25.49 32.92
CA VAL A 390 11.77 -24.75 34.06
C VAL A 390 10.27 -24.63 33.91
N ALA A 391 9.52 -25.17 34.87
CA ALA A 391 8.10 -24.94 35.04
C ALA A 391 7.86 -24.14 36.32
N ALA A 392 7.30 -22.94 36.22
CA ALA A 392 6.99 -22.10 37.39
C ALA A 392 5.53 -21.64 37.37
N LYS A 393 4.83 -21.84 38.48
CA LYS A 393 3.46 -21.37 38.67
C LYS A 393 3.32 -20.50 39.91
N LYS A 394 2.88 -19.25 39.70
CA LYS A 394 2.42 -18.36 40.78
C LYS A 394 0.92 -18.12 40.64
N ALA A 395 0.15 -18.50 41.66
CA ALA A 395 -1.29 -18.21 41.75
C ALA A 395 -1.56 -17.51 43.07
N GLU A 396 -2.03 -16.27 43.00
CA GLU A 396 -2.41 -15.44 44.16
C GLU A 396 -3.92 -15.24 44.14
N ASP A 397 -4.52 -15.27 45.33
CA ASP A 397 -5.96 -15.07 45.56
C ASP A 397 -6.88 -15.88 44.63
N SER A 398 -6.41 -17.07 44.26
CA SER A 398 -7.12 -17.95 43.32
C SER A 398 -7.94 -19.02 44.02
N GLY A 399 -9.15 -19.30 43.51
CA GLY A 399 -10.06 -20.30 44.10
C GLY A 399 -9.54 -21.74 44.00
N VAL A 400 -9.13 -22.15 42.79
CA VAL A 400 -8.52 -23.46 42.54
C VAL A 400 -7.19 -23.26 41.81
N ALA A 401 -6.10 -23.80 42.38
CA ALA A 401 -4.78 -23.77 41.75
C ALA A 401 -4.22 -25.18 41.55
N THR A 402 -4.06 -25.63 40.30
CA THR A 402 -3.43 -26.92 39.95
C THR A 402 -2.16 -26.74 39.11
N MET A 403 -1.13 -27.54 39.40
CA MET A 403 0.10 -27.61 38.59
C MET A 403 0.46 -29.07 38.36
N LYS A 404 0.74 -29.43 37.10
CA LYS A 404 1.33 -30.71 36.72
C LYS A 404 2.55 -30.45 35.86
N ALA A 405 3.72 -30.81 36.37
CA ALA A 405 4.99 -30.81 35.64
C ALA A 405 5.43 -32.26 35.45
N VAL A 406 5.67 -32.67 34.21
CA VAL A 406 6.16 -34.01 33.85
C VAL A 406 7.52 -33.84 33.18
N ASP A 407 8.48 -34.65 33.60
CA ASP A 407 9.84 -34.67 33.05
C ASP A 407 10.53 -33.29 33.00
N SER A 408 10.18 -32.42 33.96
CA SER A 408 10.76 -31.08 34.07
C SER A 408 11.96 -31.04 35.02
N SER A 409 13.03 -30.33 34.64
CA SER A 409 14.25 -30.23 35.47
C SER A 409 14.01 -29.45 36.76
N VAL A 410 13.21 -28.38 36.70
CA VAL A 410 12.81 -27.56 37.85
C VAL A 410 11.30 -27.29 37.79
N ALA A 411 10.59 -27.54 38.90
CA ALA A 411 9.18 -27.22 39.08
C ALA A 411 8.97 -26.41 40.37
N LEU A 412 8.42 -25.19 40.27
CA LEU A 412 8.27 -24.24 41.40
C LEU A 412 6.89 -23.59 41.46
#